data_AF-A0A925P7I0-F1
#
_entry.id   AF-A0A925P7I0-F1
#
_cell.length_a   1.000
_cell.length_b   1.000
_cell.length_c   1.000
_cell.angle_alpha   90.00
_cell.angle_beta   90.00
_cell.angle_gamma   90.00
#
_symmetry.space_group_name_H-M   'P 1'
#
loop_
_entity.id
_entity.type
_entity.pdbx_description
1 polymer ?
#
loop_
_entity_poly.entity_id
_entity_poly.type
_entity_poly.pdbx_seq_one_letter_code
_entity_poly.pdbx_strand_id
1 'polypeptide(L)'
;MPSYPVRPPSPKANLVQAFRGEVRATVPLHPLERALVVLASLHLCFLPWAMGARSPWAQVVSLGFAVVIFVLALWPRLYTGELAPEKDFTLHTWPRLLRFPIFWLGLLFLGYIAAGALNPAWQYVNDGKVWYIESLPHTDLLPSSIAAPFERMNAWRMLVIYGSAWLLVCSLWTAITRRAAAQTILTAVVVNGAVLALIGILQ
;
A
#
# COMPACT_ATOMS: atom_id res chain seq x y z
N MET A 1 29.37 8.03 55.13
CA MET A 1 29.67 8.57 53.79
C MET A 1 28.73 9.74 53.53
N PRO A 2 29.22 10.96 53.28
CA PRO A 2 28.33 12.08 52.97
C PRO A 2 27.82 11.95 51.53
N SER A 3 26.50 11.92 51.37
CA SER A 3 25.81 11.99 50.08
C SER A 3 25.82 13.44 49.58
N TYR A 4 26.54 13.69 48.49
CA TYR A 4 26.46 14.98 47.81
C TYR A 4 25.10 15.12 47.11
N PRO A 5 24.43 16.29 47.20
CA PRO A 5 23.22 16.54 46.44
C PRO A 5 23.55 16.59 44.95
N VAL A 6 22.83 15.80 44.14
CA VAL A 6 22.94 15.80 42.68
C VAL A 6 22.51 17.17 42.17
N ARG A 7 23.47 17.97 41.72
CA ARG A 7 23.21 19.31 41.15
C ARG A 7 22.39 19.13 39.87
N PRO A 8 21.24 19.81 39.70
CA PRO A 8 20.46 19.71 38.47
C PRO A 8 21.32 20.19 37.29
N PRO A 9 21.18 19.55 36.11
CA PRO A 9 22.00 19.85 34.94
C PRO A 9 21.84 21.31 34.53
N SER A 10 22.96 21.97 34.26
CA SER A 10 22.96 23.37 33.81
C SER A 10 22.33 23.48 32.41
N PRO A 11 21.69 24.61 32.06
CA PRO A 11 21.10 24.83 30.73
C PRO A 11 22.09 24.63 29.57
N LYS A 12 23.38 24.91 29.81
CA LYS A 12 24.46 24.71 28.84
C LYS A 12 24.78 23.23 28.61
N ALA A 13 24.63 22.38 29.64
CA ALA A 13 24.80 20.93 29.50
C ALA A 13 23.71 20.34 28.60
N ASN A 14 22.47 20.85 28.70
CA ASN A 14 21.36 20.43 27.83
C ASN A 14 21.62 20.79 26.36
N LEU A 15 22.23 21.95 26.08
CA LEU A 15 22.62 22.34 24.71
C LEU A 15 23.70 21.43 24.14
N VAL A 16 24.72 21.08 24.92
CA VAL A 16 25.80 20.17 24.47
C VAL A 16 25.26 18.75 24.24
N GLN A 17 24.35 18.26 25.10
CA GLN A 17 23.69 16.96 24.92
C GLN A 17 22.75 16.94 23.71
N ALA A 18 22.02 18.03 23.45
CA ALA A 18 21.22 18.18 22.24
C ALA A 18 22.08 18.24 20.97
N PHE A 19 23.22 18.94 21.01
CA PHE A 19 24.18 19.04 19.90
C PHE A 19 24.90 17.71 19.62
N ARG A 20 25.17 16.92 20.66
CA ARG A 20 25.68 15.54 20.56
C ARG A 20 24.64 14.53 20.07
N GLY A 21 23.36 14.93 19.97
CA GLY A 21 22.28 14.04 19.56
C GLY A 21 21.86 13.04 20.64
N GLU A 22 22.39 13.12 21.86
CA GLU A 22 22.04 12.25 22.99
C GLU A 22 20.59 12.46 23.45
N VAL A 23 20.02 13.64 23.18
CA VAL A 23 18.62 13.98 23.46
C VAL A 23 17.90 14.37 22.16
N ARG A 24 17.93 13.50 21.15
CA ARG A 24 16.83 13.50 20.16
C ARG A 24 15.77 12.54 20.67
N ALA A 25 14.82 13.06 21.44
CA ALA A 25 13.59 12.33 21.74
C ALA A 25 13.03 11.82 20.40
N THR A 26 13.03 10.51 20.21
CA THR A 26 12.50 9.88 19.01
C THR A 26 11.01 10.15 19.00
N VAL A 27 10.57 11.16 18.23
CA VAL A 27 9.15 11.47 18.12
C VAL A 27 8.44 10.19 17.65
N PRO A 28 7.50 9.64 18.44
CA PRO A 28 6.86 8.38 18.08
C PRO A 28 6.13 8.50 16.73
N LEU A 29 5.96 7.37 16.04
CA LEU A 29 5.14 7.32 14.84
C LEU A 29 3.69 7.65 15.19
N HIS A 30 3.04 8.46 14.36
CA HIS A 30 1.62 8.73 14.50
C HIS A 30 0.84 7.40 14.44
N PRO A 31 -0.21 7.19 15.26
CA PRO A 31 -0.93 5.91 15.32
C PRO A 31 -1.45 5.44 13.96
N LEU A 32 -1.98 6.36 13.14
CA LEU A 32 -2.40 6.06 11.76
C LEU A 32 -1.23 5.64 10.86
N GLU A 33 -0.05 6.25 11.01
CA GLU A 33 1.14 5.87 10.25
C GLU A 33 1.62 4.48 10.65
N ARG A 34 1.58 4.16 11.95
CA ARG A 34 1.88 2.83 12.49
C ARG A 34 0.89 1.78 11.97
N ALA A 35 -0.40 2.05 12.01
CA ALA A 35 -1.43 1.15 11.50
C ALA A 35 -1.23 0.87 10.00
N LEU A 36 -0.94 1.93 9.23
CA LEU A 36 -0.64 1.81 7.81
C LEU A 36 0.61 0.95 7.55
N VAL A 37 1.69 1.16 8.30
CA VAL A 37 2.92 0.36 8.18
C VAL A 37 2.65 -1.11 8.47
N VAL A 38 1.89 -1.41 9.54
CA VAL A 38 1.52 -2.79 9.87
C VAL A 38 0.70 -3.42 8.75
N LEU A 39 -0.35 -2.75 8.28
CA LEU A 39 -1.22 -3.26 7.22
C LEU A 39 -0.49 -3.42 5.89
N ALA A 40 0.36 -2.46 5.51
CA ALA A 40 1.18 -2.55 4.31
C ALA A 40 2.18 -3.72 4.38
N SER A 41 2.83 -3.92 5.51
CA SER A 41 3.72 -5.07 5.72
C SER A 41 2.95 -6.39 5.64
N LEU A 42 1.78 -6.50 6.29
CA LEU A 42 0.93 -7.69 6.20
C LEU A 42 0.49 -7.97 4.76
N HIS A 43 0.05 -6.94 4.04
CA HIS A 43 -0.37 -7.06 2.64
C HIS A 43 0.78 -7.51 1.74
N LEU A 44 1.95 -6.89 1.84
CA LEU A 44 3.14 -7.26 1.07
C LEU A 44 3.64 -8.66 1.42
N CYS A 45 3.60 -9.06 2.69
CA CYS A 45 3.94 -10.41 3.09
C CYS A 45 2.94 -11.42 2.54
N PHE A 46 1.64 -11.11 2.54
CA PHE A 46 0.58 -11.98 2.02
C PHE A 46 0.70 -12.27 0.51
N LEU A 47 1.13 -11.30 -0.30
CA LEU A 47 1.13 -11.41 -1.77
C LEU A 47 1.88 -12.64 -2.33
N PRO A 48 3.12 -12.95 -1.90
CA PRO A 48 3.79 -14.17 -2.34
C PRO A 48 3.07 -15.47 -1.97
N TRP A 49 2.50 -15.55 -0.75
CA TRP A 49 1.77 -16.74 -0.28
C TRP A 49 0.44 -16.94 -0.98
N ALA A 50 -0.14 -15.86 -1.51
CA ALA A 50 -1.30 -15.90 -2.39
C ALA A 50 -1.01 -16.50 -3.78
N MET A 51 0.13 -17.19 -3.97
CA MET A 51 0.56 -17.87 -5.20
C MET A 51 0.44 -16.96 -6.43
N GLY A 52 1.04 -15.76 -6.36
CA GLY A 52 1.05 -14.81 -7.47
C GLY A 52 -0.35 -14.34 -7.89
N ALA A 53 -1.28 -14.27 -6.95
CA ALA A 53 -2.67 -13.89 -7.18
C ALA A 53 -3.44 -14.84 -8.13
N ARG A 54 -3.05 -16.12 -8.26
CA ARG A 54 -3.77 -17.07 -9.13
C ARG A 54 -5.20 -17.32 -8.67
N SER A 55 -5.44 -17.25 -7.36
CA SER A 55 -6.76 -17.45 -6.78
C SER A 55 -7.55 -16.13 -6.68
N PRO A 56 -8.80 -16.07 -7.16
CA PRO A 56 -9.59 -14.85 -7.12
C PRO A 56 -9.98 -14.40 -5.72
N TRP A 57 -10.15 -15.29 -4.74
CA TRP A 57 -10.39 -14.87 -3.36
C TRP A 57 -9.21 -14.03 -2.84
N ALA A 58 -7.98 -14.45 -3.15
CA ALA A 58 -6.77 -13.77 -2.69
C ALA A 58 -6.62 -12.39 -3.34
N GLN A 59 -7.11 -12.24 -4.59
CA GLN A 59 -7.17 -10.94 -5.27
C GLN A 59 -8.16 -9.98 -4.61
N VAL A 60 -9.33 -10.46 -4.22
CA VAL A 60 -10.33 -9.64 -3.51
C VAL A 60 -9.82 -9.23 -2.13
N VAL A 61 -9.16 -10.15 -1.40
CA VAL A 61 -8.51 -9.83 -0.12
C VAL A 61 -7.40 -8.80 -0.32
N SER A 62 -6.57 -8.96 -1.35
CA SER A 62 -5.53 -7.99 -1.71
C SER A 62 -6.11 -6.61 -2.02
N LEU A 63 -7.24 -6.54 -2.74
CA LEU A 63 -7.94 -5.29 -2.99
C LEU A 63 -8.47 -4.67 -1.70
N GLY A 64 -9.04 -5.48 -0.81
CA GLY A 64 -9.50 -5.03 0.51
C GLY A 64 -8.38 -4.39 1.32
N PHE A 65 -7.21 -5.03 1.39
CA PHE A 65 -6.03 -4.43 2.01
C PHE A 65 -5.63 -3.11 1.34
N ALA A 66 -5.52 -3.10 0.01
CA ALA A 66 -5.11 -1.92 -0.74
C ALA A 66 -6.05 -0.72 -0.50
N VAL A 67 -7.37 -0.95 -0.48
CA VAL A 67 -8.38 0.08 -0.20
C VAL A 67 -8.24 0.61 1.22
N VAL A 68 -8.13 -0.27 2.23
CA VAL A 68 -7.99 0.16 3.64
C VAL A 68 -6.71 0.96 3.83
N ILE A 69 -5.58 0.49 3.28
CA ILE A 69 -4.30 1.20 3.35
C ILE A 69 -4.41 2.56 2.65
N PHE A 70 -5.08 2.65 1.50
CA PHE A 70 -5.28 3.91 0.78
C PHE A 70 -6.13 4.92 1.54
N VAL A 71 -7.23 4.47 2.15
CA VAL A 71 -8.07 5.33 3.01
C VAL A 71 -7.24 5.85 4.19
N LEU A 72 -6.48 4.99 4.86
CA LEU A 72 -5.60 5.40 5.96
C LEU A 72 -4.47 6.33 5.49
N ALA A 73 -4.00 6.18 4.26
CA ALA A 73 -2.95 7.02 3.69
C ALA A 73 -3.42 8.46 3.48
N LEU A 74 -4.68 8.64 3.06
CA LEU A 74 -5.31 9.94 2.80
C LEU A 74 -5.96 10.57 4.02
N TRP A 75 -6.18 9.80 5.08
CA TRP A 75 -6.79 10.30 6.31
C TRP A 75 -5.92 11.41 6.93
N PRO A 76 -6.50 12.58 7.28
CA PRO A 76 -5.75 13.69 7.85
C PRO A 76 -5.14 13.29 9.19
N ARG A 77 -3.85 13.57 9.38
CA ARG A 77 -3.13 13.23 10.62
C ARG A 77 -3.05 14.46 11.52
N LEU A 78 -3.62 14.36 12.72
CA LEU A 78 -3.57 15.42 13.71
C LEU A 78 -2.38 15.16 14.64
N TYR A 79 -1.42 16.07 14.63
CA TYR A 79 -0.28 16.02 15.54
C TYR A 79 -0.55 17.01 16.69
N THR A 80 -0.70 16.48 17.90
CA THR A 80 -0.97 17.25 19.13
C THR A 80 -0.08 16.77 20.28
N GLY A 81 0.29 17.67 21.19
CA GLY A 81 0.99 17.33 22.43
C GLY A 81 2.37 16.68 22.19
N GLU A 82 2.59 15.46 22.70
CA GLU A 82 3.88 14.74 22.58
C GLU A 82 4.30 14.47 21.12
N LEU A 83 3.33 14.44 20.20
CA LEU A 83 3.57 14.25 18.77
C LEU A 83 3.97 15.55 18.04
N ALA A 84 3.75 16.71 18.66
CA ALA A 84 3.99 18.05 18.14
C ALA A 84 4.52 18.99 19.25
N PRO A 85 5.78 18.82 19.69
CA PRO A 85 6.33 19.56 20.84
C PRO A 85 6.41 21.08 20.65
N GLU A 86 6.31 21.57 19.41
CA GLU A 86 6.44 22.98 19.08
C GLU A 86 5.07 23.65 18.83
N LYS A 87 4.19 23.00 18.05
CA LYS A 87 2.85 23.50 17.74
C LYS A 87 1.98 22.40 17.13
N ASP A 88 0.71 22.34 17.55
CA ASP A 88 -0.28 21.46 16.94
C ASP A 88 -0.50 21.77 15.45
N PHE A 89 -0.52 20.74 14.61
CA PHE A 89 -0.79 20.88 13.18
C PHE A 89 -1.49 19.66 12.58
N THR A 90 -2.22 19.89 11.50
CA THR A 90 -2.86 18.82 10.71
C THR A 90 -2.13 18.60 9.40
N LEU A 91 -1.66 17.38 9.19
CA LEU A 91 -1.00 16.98 7.96
C LEU A 91 -2.01 16.40 6.98
N HIS A 92 -2.19 17.09 5.85
CA HIS A 92 -2.98 16.62 4.71
C HIS A 92 -2.05 15.99 3.67
N THR A 93 -2.21 14.69 3.42
CA THR A 93 -1.33 13.92 2.52
C THR A 93 -1.82 13.88 1.08
N TRP A 94 -3.11 14.16 0.83
CA TRP A 94 -3.72 14.11 -0.51
C TRP A 94 -3.08 15.03 -1.57
N PRO A 95 -2.53 16.23 -1.27
CA PRO A 95 -1.88 17.04 -2.31
C PRO A 95 -0.65 16.36 -2.91
N ARG A 96 0.01 15.48 -2.13
CA ARG A 96 1.14 14.67 -2.60
C ARG A 96 0.70 13.59 -3.59
N LEU A 97 -0.54 13.10 -3.48
CA LEU A 97 -1.12 12.14 -4.42
C LEU A 97 -1.33 12.79 -5.79
N LEU A 98 -1.91 13.99 -5.84
CA LEU A 98 -2.20 14.68 -7.10
C LEU A 98 -0.94 15.11 -7.84
N ARG A 99 0.17 15.31 -7.13
CA ARG A 99 1.47 15.62 -7.73
C ARG A 99 2.23 14.35 -8.18
N PHE A 100 1.72 13.16 -7.89
CA PHE A 100 2.38 11.91 -8.23
C PHE A 100 2.01 11.48 -9.65
N PRO A 101 2.95 11.44 -10.62
CA PRO A 101 2.62 11.11 -12.01
C PRO A 101 2.07 9.68 -12.17
N ILE A 102 2.55 8.73 -11.36
CA ILE A 102 2.09 7.33 -11.40
C ILE A 102 0.61 7.21 -10.98
N PHE A 103 0.10 8.13 -10.15
CA PHE A 103 -1.33 8.18 -9.83
C PHE A 103 -2.15 8.38 -11.11
N TRP A 104 -1.81 9.39 -11.91
CA TRP A 104 -2.52 9.70 -13.15
C TRP A 104 -2.33 8.64 -14.23
N LEU A 105 -1.11 8.13 -14.39
CA LEU A 105 -0.85 7.04 -15.35
C LEU A 105 -1.64 5.78 -14.99
N GLY A 106 -1.65 5.40 -13.72
CA GLY A 106 -2.45 4.27 -13.26
C GLY A 106 -3.94 4.51 -13.39
N LEU A 107 -4.43 5.72 -13.11
CA LEU A 107 -5.83 6.07 -13.31
C LEU A 107 -6.25 5.96 -14.78
N LEU A 108 -5.43 6.46 -15.71
CA LEU A 108 -5.67 6.35 -17.15
C LEU A 108 -5.65 4.89 -17.61
N PHE A 109 -4.68 4.11 -17.12
CA PHE A 109 -4.58 2.69 -17.42
C PHE A 109 -5.78 1.88 -16.91
N LEU A 110 -6.22 2.11 -15.67
CA LEU A 110 -7.41 1.48 -15.13
C LEU A 110 -8.68 1.94 -15.85
N GLY A 111 -8.75 3.23 -16.23
CA GLY A 111 -9.82 3.76 -17.06
C GLY A 111 -9.90 3.07 -18.42
N TYR A 112 -8.75 2.80 -19.05
CA TYR A 112 -8.65 2.04 -20.29
C TYR A 112 -9.17 0.61 -20.13
N ILE A 113 -8.76 -0.10 -19.07
CA ILE A 113 -9.28 -1.45 -18.78
C ILE A 113 -10.78 -1.42 -18.52
N ALA A 114 -11.27 -0.43 -17.77
CA ALA A 114 -12.69 -0.30 -17.44
C ALA A 114 -13.53 -0.01 -18.69
N ALA A 115 -13.06 0.85 -19.59
CA ALA A 115 -13.69 1.06 -20.90
C ALA A 115 -13.77 -0.26 -21.69
N GLY A 116 -12.70 -1.06 -21.67
CA GLY A 116 -12.70 -2.39 -22.28
C GLY A 116 -13.68 -3.35 -21.63
N ALA A 117 -13.79 -3.33 -20.31
CA ALA A 117 -14.71 -4.18 -19.55
C ALA A 117 -16.18 -3.86 -19.85
N LEU A 118 -16.49 -2.60 -20.16
CA LEU A 118 -17.82 -2.13 -20.53
C LEU A 118 -18.14 -2.34 -22.03
N ASN A 119 -17.14 -2.65 -22.87
CA ASN A 119 -17.28 -2.89 -24.30
C ASN A 119 -16.73 -4.28 -24.70
N PRO A 120 -17.34 -5.40 -24.26
CA PRO A 120 -16.89 -6.72 -24.66
C PRO A 120 -17.21 -7.00 -26.14
N ALA A 121 -16.21 -7.38 -26.92
CA ALA A 121 -16.38 -7.79 -28.33
C ALA A 121 -16.57 -9.31 -28.49
N TRP A 122 -16.28 -10.06 -27.44
CA TRP A 122 -16.37 -11.50 -27.41
C TRP A 122 -16.92 -11.99 -26.08
N GLN A 123 -17.64 -13.10 -26.10
CA GLN A 123 -18.09 -13.80 -24.90
C GLN A 123 -17.61 -15.25 -24.87
N TYR A 124 -17.22 -15.69 -23.68
CA TYR A 124 -16.93 -17.09 -23.41
C TYR A 124 -18.24 -17.85 -23.18
N VAL A 125 -18.48 -18.89 -23.96
CA VAL A 125 -19.64 -19.78 -23.83
C VAL A 125 -19.16 -21.21 -23.55
N ASN A 126 -19.88 -21.92 -22.69
CA ASN A 126 -19.58 -23.31 -22.34
C ASN A 126 -20.87 -24.09 -22.14
N ASP A 127 -21.12 -25.02 -23.05
CA ASP A 127 -22.33 -25.86 -23.05
C ASP A 127 -22.11 -27.21 -22.33
N GLY A 128 -21.09 -27.30 -21.48
CA GLY A 128 -20.74 -28.48 -20.68
C GLY A 128 -19.93 -29.55 -21.42
N LYS A 129 -19.92 -29.52 -22.76
CA LYS A 129 -19.14 -30.45 -23.61
C LYS A 129 -17.96 -29.80 -24.32
N VAL A 130 -18.14 -28.56 -24.76
CA VAL A 130 -17.16 -27.77 -25.52
C VAL A 130 -17.25 -26.33 -25.04
N TRP A 131 -16.13 -25.63 -25.11
CA TRP A 131 -16.07 -24.19 -24.90
C TRP A 131 -15.74 -23.50 -26.23
N TYR A 132 -16.35 -22.35 -26.47
CA TYR A 132 -16.08 -21.52 -27.64
C TYR A 132 -16.22 -20.04 -27.29
N ILE A 133 -15.84 -19.20 -28.24
CA ILE A 133 -15.95 -17.75 -28.14
C ILE A 133 -16.93 -17.28 -29.19
N GLU A 134 -17.92 -16.50 -28.76
CA GLU A 134 -18.91 -15.90 -29.64
C GLU A 134 -18.66 -14.39 -29.74
N SER A 135 -18.85 -13.82 -30.93
CA SER A 135 -18.68 -12.37 -31.14
C SER A 135 -19.93 -11.62 -30.69
N LEU A 136 -19.72 -10.51 -29.98
CA LEU A 136 -20.76 -9.58 -29.58
C LEU A 136 -20.70 -8.31 -30.43
N PRO A 137 -21.86 -7.65 -30.67
CA PRO A 137 -21.88 -6.29 -31.15
C PRO A 137 -21.09 -5.40 -30.19
N HIS A 138 -20.08 -4.69 -30.70
CA HIS A 138 -19.24 -3.81 -29.92
C HIS A 138 -18.96 -2.53 -30.70
N THR A 139 -18.39 -1.55 -30.02
CA THR A 139 -17.96 -0.29 -30.63
C THR A 139 -16.48 -0.35 -30.96
N ASP A 140 -16.10 -0.10 -32.21
CA ASP A 140 -14.69 -0.12 -32.67
C ASP A 140 -13.85 1.04 -32.10
N LEU A 141 -14.50 2.11 -31.63
CA LEU A 141 -13.83 3.31 -31.11
C LEU A 141 -13.25 3.12 -29.70
N LEU A 142 -13.81 2.19 -28.92
CA LEU A 142 -13.39 1.92 -27.54
C LEU A 142 -12.53 0.66 -27.50
N PRO A 143 -11.62 0.52 -26.54
CA PRO A 143 -10.95 -0.76 -26.33
C PRO A 143 -12.00 -1.85 -26.11
N SER A 144 -11.72 -3.05 -26.60
CA SER A 144 -12.60 -4.20 -26.46
C SER A 144 -12.05 -5.22 -25.48
N SER A 145 -12.93 -5.98 -24.84
CA SER A 145 -12.52 -7.10 -23.99
C SER A 145 -13.28 -8.40 -24.29
N ILE A 146 -12.95 -9.44 -23.55
CA ILE A 146 -13.67 -10.72 -23.55
C ILE A 146 -14.51 -10.80 -22.28
N ALA A 147 -15.82 -10.96 -22.43
CA ALA A 147 -16.72 -11.31 -21.35
C ALA A 147 -16.53 -12.79 -20.99
N ALA A 148 -15.77 -13.03 -19.91
CA ALA A 148 -15.52 -14.36 -19.38
C ALA A 148 -15.84 -14.41 -17.88
N PRO A 149 -16.06 -15.62 -17.31
CA PRO A 149 -16.15 -15.78 -15.86
C PRO A 149 -14.91 -15.24 -15.16
N PHE A 150 -15.09 -14.65 -13.97
CA PHE A 150 -14.00 -14.02 -13.20
C PHE A 150 -12.82 -14.99 -12.98
N GLU A 151 -13.11 -16.25 -12.69
CA GLU A 151 -12.13 -17.34 -12.53
C GLU A 151 -11.18 -17.52 -13.73
N ARG A 152 -11.61 -17.18 -14.95
CA ARG A 152 -10.87 -17.39 -16.21
C ARG A 152 -10.11 -16.17 -16.71
N MET A 153 -9.94 -15.15 -15.86
CA MET A 153 -9.28 -13.88 -16.18
C MET A 153 -10.06 -13.06 -17.20
N ASN A 154 -10.82 -12.07 -16.70
CA ASN A 154 -11.54 -11.09 -17.51
C ASN A 154 -11.08 -9.67 -17.17
N ALA A 155 -11.60 -8.67 -17.88
CA ALA A 155 -11.22 -7.27 -17.66
C ALA A 155 -11.52 -6.79 -16.23
N TRP A 156 -12.63 -7.23 -15.62
CA TRP A 156 -12.97 -6.93 -14.22
C TRP A 156 -11.93 -7.46 -13.24
N ARG A 157 -11.41 -8.67 -13.48
CA ARG A 157 -10.35 -9.26 -12.68
C ARG A 157 -9.03 -8.53 -12.83
N MET A 158 -8.72 -8.06 -14.05
CA MET A 158 -7.56 -7.20 -14.27
C MET A 158 -7.68 -5.88 -13.50
N LEU A 159 -8.88 -5.27 -13.42
CA LEU A 159 -9.10 -4.09 -12.59
C LEU A 159 -8.82 -4.37 -11.10
N VAL A 160 -9.24 -5.53 -10.58
CA VAL A 160 -8.96 -5.91 -9.19
C VAL A 160 -7.44 -6.05 -8.97
N ILE A 161 -6.73 -6.77 -9.84
CA ILE A 161 -5.29 -7.01 -9.70
C ILE A 161 -4.50 -5.70 -9.81
N TYR A 162 -4.66 -4.98 -10.93
CA TYR A 162 -3.90 -3.75 -11.18
C TYR A 162 -4.37 -2.61 -10.28
N GLY A 163 -5.65 -2.53 -9.95
CA GLY A 163 -6.20 -1.58 -8.99
C GLY A 163 -5.59 -1.77 -7.60
N SER A 164 -5.47 -3.02 -7.13
CA SER A 164 -4.83 -3.32 -5.84
C SER A 164 -3.37 -2.85 -5.82
N ALA A 165 -2.60 -3.16 -6.86
CA ALA A 165 -1.20 -2.77 -6.97
C ALA A 165 -1.06 -1.24 -7.05
N TRP A 166 -1.87 -0.59 -7.87
CA TRP A 166 -1.88 0.87 -8.03
C TRP A 166 -2.24 1.60 -6.74
N LEU A 167 -3.29 1.16 -6.03
CA LEU A 167 -3.69 1.72 -4.75
C LEU A 167 -2.59 1.55 -3.70
N LEU A 168 -1.96 0.38 -3.62
CA LEU A 168 -0.85 0.14 -2.69
C LEU A 168 0.32 1.10 -2.97
N VAL A 169 0.75 1.23 -4.23
CA VAL A 169 1.84 2.15 -4.61
C VAL A 169 1.50 3.60 -4.27
N CYS A 170 0.28 4.05 -4.60
CA CYS A 170 -0.19 5.39 -4.26
C CYS A 170 -0.22 5.63 -2.75
N SER A 171 -0.63 4.62 -1.99
CA SER A 171 -0.66 4.67 -0.52
C SER A 171 0.74 4.79 0.08
N LEU A 172 1.68 3.95 -0.35
CA LEU A 172 3.06 3.98 0.15
C LEU A 172 3.73 5.31 -0.18
N TRP A 173 3.53 5.84 -1.38
CA TRP A 173 4.08 7.13 -1.79
C TRP A 173 3.56 8.30 -0.93
N THR A 174 2.25 8.32 -0.67
CA THR A 174 1.61 9.41 0.06
C THR A 174 1.83 9.33 1.56
N ALA A 175 1.77 8.12 2.12
CA ALA A 175 1.76 7.90 3.56
C ALA A 175 3.14 7.84 4.21
N ILE A 176 4.17 7.38 3.50
CA ILE A 176 5.52 7.26 4.03
C ILE A 176 6.16 8.65 4.02
N THR A 177 6.28 9.22 5.22
CA THR A 177 6.96 10.51 5.45
C THR A 177 8.23 10.34 6.28
N ARG A 178 8.36 9.23 7.03
CA ARG A 178 9.51 8.95 7.91
C ARG A 178 10.34 7.77 7.42
N ARG A 179 11.67 7.87 7.57
CA ARG A 179 12.62 6.79 7.22
C ARG A 179 12.37 5.50 7.99
N ALA A 180 11.98 5.61 9.26
CA ALA A 180 11.67 4.46 10.11
C ALA A 180 10.52 3.61 9.55
N ALA A 181 9.46 4.25 9.04
CA ALA A 181 8.33 3.54 8.42
C ALA A 181 8.77 2.73 7.19
N ALA A 182 9.57 3.34 6.31
CA ALA A 182 10.12 2.65 5.13
C ALA A 182 11.01 1.46 5.52
N GLN A 183 11.88 1.65 6.52
CA GLN A 183 12.75 0.58 7.04
C GLN A 183 11.93 -0.59 7.59
N THR A 184 10.88 -0.34 8.39
CA THR A 184 10.03 -1.41 8.92
C THR A 184 9.37 -2.24 7.81
N ILE A 185 8.84 -1.59 6.78
CA ILE A 185 8.21 -2.29 5.65
C ILE A 185 9.25 -3.12 4.89
N LEU A 186 10.41 -2.53 4.56
CA LEU A 186 11.48 -3.22 3.86
C LEU A 186 12.01 -4.42 4.65
N THR A 187 12.21 -4.27 5.96
CA THR A 187 12.61 -5.37 6.84
C THR A 187 11.58 -6.48 6.84
N ALA A 188 10.29 -6.17 6.91
CA ALA A 188 9.23 -7.18 6.84
C ALA A 188 9.26 -7.96 5.51
N VAL A 189 9.44 -7.26 4.39
CA VAL A 189 9.56 -7.89 3.06
C VAL A 189 10.80 -8.78 2.96
N VAL A 190 11.95 -8.32 3.45
CA VAL A 190 13.20 -9.10 3.45
C VAL A 190 13.06 -10.37 4.29
N VAL A 191 12.49 -10.27 5.49
CA VAL A 191 12.25 -11.42 6.36
C VAL A 191 11.28 -12.41 5.68
N ASN A 192 10.19 -11.92 5.09
CA ASN A 192 9.24 -12.77 4.37
C ASN A 192 9.89 -13.48 3.18
N GLY A 193 10.70 -12.77 2.40
CA GLY A 193 11.46 -13.34 1.28
C GLY A 193 12.45 -14.41 1.72
N ALA A 194 13.16 -14.19 2.83
CA ALA A 194 14.07 -15.17 3.41
C ALA A 194 13.34 -16.45 3.85
N VAL A 195 12.17 -16.32 4.49
CA VAL A 195 11.33 -17.45 4.88
C VAL A 195 10.87 -18.25 3.66
N LEU A 196 10.41 -17.58 2.61
CA LEU A 196 10.01 -18.24 1.36
C LEU A 196 11.18 -18.97 0.69
N ALA A 197 12.36 -18.35 0.66
CA ALA A 197 13.55 -18.97 0.10
C ALA A 197 13.96 -20.24 0.88
N LEU A 198 13.91 -20.19 2.22
CA LEU A 198 14.17 -21.36 3.07
C LEU A 198 13.18 -22.48 2.80
N ILE A 199 11.89 -22.17 2.71
CA ILE A 199 10.86 -23.18 2.41
C ILE A 199 11.08 -23.77 1.02
N GLY A 200 11.41 -22.94 0.03
CA GLY A 200 11.71 -23.41 -1.32
C GLY A 200 12.95 -24.30 -1.42
N ILE A 201 13.93 -24.15 -0.52
CA ILE A 201 15.09 -25.05 -0.42
C ILE A 201 14.73 -26.38 0.26
N LEU A 202 13.74 -26.39 1.15
CA LEU A 202 13.32 -27.57 1.92
C LEU A 202 12.29 -28.45 1.19
N GLN A 203 11.76 -28.00 0.05
CA GLN A 203 10.77 -28.72 -0.78
C GLN A 203 11.43 -29.39 -1.98
#